data_AF-A8MHJ0-F1
#
_entry.id   AF-A8MHJ0-F1
#
_cell.length_a   1.000
_cell.length_b   1.000
_cell.length_c   1.000
_cell.angle_alpha   90.00
_cell.angle_beta   90.00
_cell.angle_gamma   90.00
#
_symmetry.space_group_name_H-M   'P 1'
#
loop_
_entity.id
_entity.type
_entity.pdbx_description
1 polymer ?
#
loop_
_entity_poly.entity_id
_entity_poly.type
_entity_poly.pdbx_seq_one_letter_code
_entity_poly.pdbx_strand_id
1 'polypeptide(L)'
;MKKNITHIMIFGMILFITALSIYRLNRDDNQKNSNLNMEIAPVLEKKVELVTLYFPNKGRQYLVRENRVIEQTIEKKEELILKELIKGPVSDQNAPSIPSGVKINAIVYKEDTIYIDLSKELKTETDFSGNSEILTIYSIVNSLTELKTVKNVKIMIDGEEGILHRYMPLDNTYRQNLKLVHNSIQNPIEVVKNYFSFIESGSYREAYDLIYKPAHIDLDYSMFYHYQKQRNIYKFNIYTYEMTDEEDSKVVTLEYSEIDGLGKRSYYSNQKFYLKNYYGEWKIVFDNISNIANAER
;
A
#
# COMPACT_ATOMS: atom_id res chain seq x y z
N MET A 1 -99.84 21.18 -29.40
CA MET A 1 -99.33 20.39 -28.25
C MET A 1 -98.25 19.35 -28.58
N LYS A 2 -98.25 18.66 -29.74
CA LYS A 2 -97.26 17.59 -30.03
C LYS A 2 -95.78 18.03 -30.17
N LYS A 3 -95.51 19.28 -30.62
CA LYS A 3 -94.13 19.77 -30.88
C LYS A 3 -93.32 20.02 -29.60
N ASN A 4 -93.98 20.29 -28.47
CA ASN A 4 -93.32 20.52 -27.17
C ASN A 4 -92.91 19.20 -26.50
N ILE A 5 -93.66 18.12 -26.75
CA ILE A 5 -93.39 16.79 -26.20
C ILE A 5 -92.08 16.22 -26.76
N THR A 6 -91.81 16.40 -28.05
CA THR A 6 -90.55 15.93 -28.66
C THR A 6 -89.32 16.68 -28.13
N HIS A 7 -89.44 17.98 -27.86
CA HIS A 7 -88.34 18.77 -27.27
C HIS A 7 -88.07 18.39 -25.82
N ILE A 8 -89.12 18.09 -25.05
CA ILE A 8 -89.01 17.58 -23.67
C ILE A 8 -88.34 16.20 -23.65
N MET A 9 -88.67 15.31 -24.59
CA MET A 9 -88.02 14.00 -24.70
C MET A 9 -86.55 14.09 -25.08
N ILE A 10 -86.18 14.97 -26.01
CA ILE A 10 -84.78 15.19 -26.40
C ILE A 10 -83.98 15.78 -25.23
N PHE A 11 -84.54 16.76 -24.51
CA PHE A 11 -83.91 17.35 -23.33
C PHE A 11 -83.69 16.32 -22.22
N GLY A 12 -84.68 15.45 -21.97
CA GLY A 12 -84.55 14.34 -21.03
C GLY A 12 -83.47 13.33 -21.42
N MET A 13 -83.32 13.04 -22.73
CA MET A 13 -82.28 12.14 -23.22
C MET A 13 -80.87 12.73 -23.08
N ILE A 14 -80.71 14.04 -23.31
CA ILE A 14 -79.44 14.74 -23.11
C ILE A 14 -79.07 14.73 -21.62
N LEU A 15 -80.02 15.04 -20.73
CA LEU A 15 -79.80 14.96 -19.28
C LEU A 15 -79.38 13.56 -18.85
N PHE A 16 -80.00 12.51 -19.40
CA PHE A 16 -79.65 11.13 -19.10
C PHE A 16 -78.23 10.77 -19.56
N ILE A 17 -77.84 11.19 -20.77
CA ILE A 17 -76.48 10.96 -21.29
C ILE A 17 -75.44 11.73 -20.47
N THR A 18 -75.72 12.97 -20.07
CA THR A 18 -74.81 13.75 -19.22
C THR A 18 -74.66 13.15 -17.83
N ALA A 19 -75.76 12.66 -17.23
CA ALA A 19 -75.72 11.94 -15.96
C ALA A 19 -74.92 10.64 -16.06
N LEU A 20 -75.05 9.89 -17.17
CA LEU A 20 -74.24 8.70 -17.45
C LEU A 20 -72.76 9.01 -17.63
N SER A 21 -72.42 10.11 -18.31
CA SER A 21 -71.03 10.57 -18.49
C SER A 21 -70.40 10.99 -17.16
N ILE A 22 -71.13 11.74 -16.32
CA ILE A 22 -70.69 12.14 -14.97
C ILE A 22 -70.53 10.90 -14.07
N TYR A 23 -71.45 9.94 -14.15
CA TYR A 23 -71.36 8.69 -13.40
C TYR A 23 -70.14 7.86 -13.80
N ARG A 24 -69.75 7.84 -15.09
CA ARG A 24 -68.55 7.15 -15.56
C ARG A 24 -67.26 7.84 -15.11
N LEU A 25 -67.19 9.18 -15.22
CA LEU A 25 -66.06 9.97 -14.72
C LEU A 25 -65.81 9.74 -13.22
N ASN A 26 -66.87 9.67 -12.42
CA ASN A 26 -66.75 9.45 -10.97
C ASN A 26 -66.43 7.99 -10.57
N ARG A 27 -66.51 7.05 -11.53
CA ARG A 27 -66.20 5.62 -11.32
C ARG A 27 -64.73 5.31 -11.57
N ASP A 28 -64.06 6.03 -12.47
CA ASP A 28 -62.64 5.78 -12.79
C ASP A 28 -61.68 6.25 -11.68
N ASP A 29 -62.01 7.32 -10.92
CA ASP A 29 -61.19 7.76 -9.78
C ASP A 29 -61.31 6.85 -8.55
N ASN A 30 -62.44 6.16 -8.38
CA ASN A 30 -62.70 5.30 -7.22
C ASN A 30 -62.13 3.89 -7.34
N GLN A 31 -61.44 3.55 -8.43
CA GLN A 31 -60.84 2.24 -8.64
C GLN A 31 -59.30 2.25 -8.69
N LYS A 32 -58.68 3.30 -8.16
CA LYS A 32 -57.22 3.38 -7.95
C LYS A 32 -56.81 3.41 -6.47
N ASN A 33 -57.62 2.81 -5.60
CA ASN A 33 -57.14 2.29 -4.32
C ASN A 33 -56.88 0.80 -4.46
N SER A 34 -55.85 0.45 -5.22
CA SER A 34 -55.22 -0.85 -5.07
C SER A 34 -54.66 -0.90 -3.66
N ASN A 35 -55.16 -1.81 -2.82
CA ASN A 35 -54.44 -2.26 -1.63
C ASN A 35 -53.07 -2.77 -2.09
N LEU A 36 -52.08 -1.88 -2.13
CA LEU A 36 -50.68 -2.27 -2.26
C LEU A 36 -50.31 -2.90 -0.92
N ASN A 37 -50.55 -4.20 -0.82
CA ASN A 37 -49.80 -5.04 0.11
C ASN A 37 -48.37 -5.10 -0.45
N MET A 38 -47.63 -4.01 -0.27
CA MET A 38 -46.21 -3.98 -0.54
C MET A 38 -45.55 -4.78 0.58
N GLU A 39 -45.24 -6.02 0.27
CA GLU A 39 -44.37 -6.84 1.12
C GLU A 39 -42.95 -6.26 1.01
N ILE A 40 -42.62 -5.34 1.90
CA ILE A 40 -41.24 -4.91 2.11
C ILE A 40 -40.59 -6.08 2.86
N ALA A 41 -39.89 -6.95 2.14
CA ALA A 41 -38.99 -7.90 2.79
C ALA A 41 -38.06 -7.06 3.70
N PRO A 42 -37.93 -7.39 5.00
CA PRO A 42 -36.93 -6.72 5.82
C PRO A 42 -35.61 -6.84 5.06
N VAL A 43 -34.96 -5.70 4.78
CA VAL A 43 -33.60 -5.73 4.26
C VAL A 43 -32.84 -6.55 5.26
N LEU A 44 -32.37 -7.74 4.84
CA LEU A 44 -31.51 -8.55 5.68
C LEU A 44 -30.33 -7.63 6.00
N GLU A 45 -30.27 -7.12 7.23
CA GLU A 45 -29.15 -6.30 7.68
C GLU A 45 -27.92 -7.20 7.63
N LYS A 46 -27.24 -7.18 6.47
CA LYS A 46 -25.96 -7.82 6.33
C LYS A 46 -25.05 -7.08 7.29
N LYS A 47 -24.56 -7.78 8.31
CA LYS A 47 -23.53 -7.23 9.18
C LYS A 47 -22.36 -6.88 8.28
N VAL A 48 -21.93 -5.63 8.35
CA VAL A 48 -20.76 -5.15 7.64
C VAL A 48 -19.65 -4.87 8.63
N GLU A 49 -18.41 -5.09 8.20
CA GLU A 49 -17.20 -4.82 8.96
C GLU A 49 -16.33 -3.82 8.20
N LEU A 50 -15.68 -2.92 8.95
CA LEU A 50 -14.68 -2.02 8.40
C LEU A 50 -13.31 -2.70 8.48
N VAL A 51 -12.66 -2.90 7.34
CA VAL A 51 -11.27 -3.38 7.27
C VAL A 51 -10.35 -2.28 6.75
N THR A 52 -9.15 -2.24 7.31
CA THR A 52 -8.07 -1.35 6.87
C THR A 52 -7.08 -2.17 6.04
N LEU A 53 -6.86 -1.76 4.80
CA LEU A 53 -5.92 -2.38 3.88
C LEU A 53 -4.84 -1.38 3.48
N TYR A 54 -3.66 -1.88 3.16
CA TYR A 54 -2.55 -1.04 2.72
C TYR A 54 -2.15 -1.44 1.30
N PHE A 55 -2.20 -0.49 0.36
CA PHE A 55 -1.83 -0.70 -1.03
C PHE A 55 -0.71 0.26 -1.45
N PRO A 56 0.22 -0.14 -2.33
CA PRO A 56 1.16 0.77 -2.96
C PRO A 56 0.43 1.93 -3.64
N ASN A 57 0.97 3.14 -3.61
CA ASN A 57 0.53 4.22 -4.49
C ASN A 57 0.85 3.87 -5.96
N LYS A 58 0.26 4.59 -6.93
CA LYS A 58 0.44 4.32 -8.36
C LYS A 58 1.91 4.23 -8.80
N GLY A 59 2.77 5.05 -8.19
CA GLY A 59 4.21 5.07 -8.46
C GLY A 59 5.04 4.02 -7.72
N ARG A 60 4.43 3.16 -6.90
CA ARG A 60 5.10 2.14 -6.06
C ARG A 60 6.25 2.71 -5.21
N GLN A 61 6.00 3.87 -4.61
CA GLN A 61 6.94 4.59 -3.76
C GLN A 61 6.65 4.37 -2.28
N TYR A 62 5.38 4.26 -1.91
CA TYR A 62 4.90 4.13 -0.54
C TYR A 62 3.54 3.43 -0.49
N LEU A 63 3.13 2.98 0.69
CA LEU A 63 1.81 2.44 0.99
C LEU A 63 0.81 3.56 1.30
N VAL A 64 -0.44 3.32 0.95
CA VAL A 64 -1.59 4.16 1.22
C VAL A 64 -2.62 3.32 1.94
N ARG A 65 -3.27 3.90 2.95
CA ARG A 65 -4.36 3.26 3.67
C ARG A 65 -5.65 3.34 2.85
N GLU A 66 -6.33 2.21 2.71
CA GLU A 66 -7.66 2.10 2.11
C GLU A 66 -8.60 1.41 3.10
N ASN A 67 -9.65 2.10 3.53
CA ASN A 67 -10.66 1.53 4.41
C ASN A 67 -11.82 0.98 3.57
N ARG A 68 -12.21 -0.27 3.79
CA ARG A 68 -13.33 -0.91 3.09
C ARG A 68 -14.40 -1.36 4.05
N VAL A 69 -15.64 -1.13 3.65
CA VAL A 69 -16.81 -1.76 4.29
C VAL A 69 -17.06 -3.07 3.53
N ILE A 70 -16.89 -4.19 4.22
CA ILE A 70 -17.07 -5.52 3.65
C ILE A 70 -18.20 -6.24 4.37
N GLU A 71 -18.93 -7.07 3.65
CA GLU A 71 -19.95 -7.93 4.26
C GLU A 71 -19.27 -8.95 5.16
N GLN A 72 -19.79 -9.13 6.37
CA GLN A 72 -19.29 -10.13 7.30
C GLN A 72 -19.57 -11.52 6.73
N THR A 73 -18.51 -12.32 6.56
CA THR A 73 -18.60 -13.70 6.10
C THR A 73 -18.38 -14.67 7.27
N ILE A 74 -18.55 -15.97 7.01
CA ILE A 74 -18.22 -17.06 7.96
C ILE A 74 -16.69 -17.25 8.05
N GLU A 75 -15.95 -16.68 7.11
CA GLU A 75 -14.50 -16.81 7.01
C GLU A 75 -13.82 -16.08 8.18
N LYS A 76 -12.61 -16.54 8.52
CA LYS A 76 -11.82 -15.85 9.54
C LYS A 76 -11.33 -14.50 9.01
N LYS A 77 -11.16 -13.53 9.90
CA LYS A 77 -10.81 -12.15 9.54
C LYS A 77 -9.49 -12.06 8.77
N GLU A 78 -8.49 -12.84 9.17
CA GLU A 78 -7.19 -12.89 8.52
C GLU A 78 -7.27 -13.40 7.08
N GLU A 79 -8.15 -14.37 6.81
CA GLU A 79 -8.39 -14.89 5.46
C GLU A 79 -9.11 -13.87 4.59
N LEU A 80 -10.10 -13.18 5.16
CA LEU A 80 -10.84 -12.12 4.51
C LEU A 80 -9.94 -10.93 4.11
N ILE A 81 -9.05 -10.49 5.01
CA ILE A 81 -8.07 -9.43 4.73
C ILE A 81 -7.17 -9.83 3.54
N LEU A 82 -6.62 -11.05 3.53
CA LEU A 82 -5.77 -11.51 2.44
C LEU A 82 -6.54 -11.60 1.10
N LYS A 83 -7.78 -12.10 1.12
CA LYS A 83 -8.65 -12.12 -0.06
C LYS A 83 -8.91 -10.71 -0.60
N GLU A 84 -9.15 -9.74 0.27
CA GLU A 84 -9.35 -8.35 -0.13
C GLU A 84 -8.08 -7.69 -0.70
N LEU A 85 -6.89 -8.06 -0.19
CA LEU A 85 -5.62 -7.65 -0.78
C LEU A 85 -5.41 -8.25 -2.18
N ILE A 86 -5.71 -9.54 -2.36
CA ILE A 86 -5.60 -10.24 -3.66
C ILE A 86 -6.55 -9.64 -4.71
N LYS A 87 -7.72 -9.13 -4.29
CA LYS A 87 -8.65 -8.40 -5.18
C LYS A 87 -8.03 -7.09 -5.73
N GLY A 88 -7.00 -6.56 -5.08
CA GLY A 88 -6.37 -5.29 -5.45
C GLY A 88 -7.15 -4.07 -4.95
N PRO A 89 -6.60 -2.85 -5.10
CA PRO A 89 -7.21 -1.60 -4.61
C PRO A 89 -8.49 -1.21 -5.35
N VAL A 90 -9.38 -0.46 -4.70
CA VAL A 90 -10.56 0.15 -5.34
C VAL A 90 -10.18 1.46 -6.03
N SER A 91 -9.27 2.23 -5.42
CA SER A 91 -8.80 3.49 -5.98
C SER A 91 -7.84 3.27 -7.16
N ASP A 92 -8.06 3.99 -8.26
CA ASP A 92 -7.20 3.97 -9.44
C ASP A 92 -5.83 4.64 -9.22
N GLN A 93 -5.71 5.41 -8.13
CA GLN A 93 -4.48 6.05 -7.64
C GLN A 93 -3.56 5.09 -6.88
N ASN A 94 -4.04 3.88 -6.58
CA ASN A 94 -3.28 2.84 -5.92
C ASN A 94 -2.92 1.74 -6.93
N ALA A 95 -1.87 0.98 -6.63
CA ALA A 95 -1.46 -0.17 -7.41
C ALA A 95 -1.71 -1.47 -6.61
N PRO A 96 -1.99 -2.60 -7.28
CA PRO A 96 -2.06 -3.90 -6.63
C PRO A 96 -0.70 -4.27 -6.02
N SER A 97 -0.71 -4.87 -4.84
CA SER A 97 0.48 -5.43 -4.17
C SER A 97 0.61 -6.94 -4.37
N ILE A 98 -0.50 -7.64 -4.59
CA ILE A 98 -0.54 -9.09 -4.74
C ILE A 98 -1.12 -9.39 -6.13
N PRO A 99 -0.46 -10.23 -6.95
CA PRO A 99 -1.03 -10.68 -8.21
C PRO A 99 -2.38 -11.37 -8.00
N SER A 100 -3.36 -11.10 -8.86
CA SER A 100 -4.71 -11.66 -8.75
C SER A 100 -4.78 -13.19 -8.88
N GLY A 101 -3.71 -13.82 -9.38
CA GLY A 101 -3.59 -15.27 -9.49
C GLY A 101 -3.09 -15.98 -8.22
N VAL A 102 -2.68 -15.24 -7.19
CA VAL A 102 -2.17 -15.81 -5.94
C VAL A 102 -3.27 -16.56 -5.20
N LYS A 103 -2.94 -17.75 -4.72
CA LYS A 103 -3.79 -18.57 -3.86
C LYS A 103 -3.24 -18.55 -2.44
N ILE A 104 -4.16 -18.65 -1.49
CA ILE A 104 -3.85 -18.85 -0.08
C ILE A 104 -3.83 -20.36 0.15
N ASN A 105 -2.64 -20.92 0.37
CA ASN A 105 -2.47 -22.36 0.61
C ASN A 105 -2.82 -22.70 2.07
N ALA A 106 -2.35 -21.89 3.02
CA ALA A 106 -2.64 -22.07 4.44
C ALA A 106 -2.57 -20.75 5.22
N ILE A 107 -3.37 -20.65 6.28
CA ILE A 107 -3.22 -19.61 7.30
C ILE A 107 -3.30 -20.28 8.67
N VAL A 108 -2.29 -20.07 9.51
CA VAL A 108 -2.22 -20.59 10.87
C VAL A 108 -1.96 -19.43 11.83
N TYR A 109 -2.89 -19.22 12.75
CA TYR A 109 -2.74 -18.25 13.83
C TYR A 109 -2.19 -18.97 15.07
N LYS A 110 -1.02 -18.55 15.56
CA LYS A 110 -0.41 -19.08 16.79
C LYS A 110 0.12 -17.93 17.65
N GLU A 111 -0.38 -17.86 18.88
CA GLU A 111 -0.03 -16.82 19.87
C GLU A 111 -0.33 -15.38 19.36
N ASP A 112 0.69 -14.64 18.95
CA ASP A 112 0.58 -13.29 18.38
C ASP A 112 1.08 -13.22 16.92
N THR A 113 1.27 -14.38 16.28
CA THR A 113 1.87 -14.50 14.96
C THR A 113 0.94 -15.24 14.00
N ILE A 114 0.74 -14.65 12.82
CA ILE A 114 0.07 -15.30 11.69
C ILE A 114 1.12 -15.87 10.75
N TYR A 115 1.03 -17.17 10.49
CA TYR A 115 1.80 -17.89 9.48
C TYR A 115 0.93 -18.04 8.25
N ILE A 116 1.44 -17.60 7.10
CA ILE A 116 0.74 -17.61 5.82
C ILE A 116 1.58 -18.39 4.84
N ASP A 117 0.96 -19.32 4.14
CA ASP A 117 1.53 -19.95 2.95
C ASP A 117 0.74 -19.50 1.72
N LEU A 118 1.45 -18.91 0.76
CA LEU A 118 0.90 -18.39 -0.48
C LEU A 118 1.47 -19.15 -1.67
N SER A 119 0.74 -19.19 -2.78
CA SER A 119 1.22 -19.87 -3.97
C SER A 119 2.34 -19.11 -4.69
N LYS A 120 3.18 -19.83 -5.46
CA LYS A 120 4.31 -19.26 -6.22
C LYS A 120 3.97 -18.09 -7.16
N GLU A 121 2.71 -17.92 -7.55
CA GLU A 121 2.25 -16.74 -8.32
C GLU A 121 2.55 -15.43 -7.59
N LEU A 122 2.82 -15.44 -6.29
CA LEU A 122 3.29 -14.25 -5.57
C LEU A 122 4.63 -13.75 -6.12
N LYS A 123 5.45 -14.64 -6.67
CA LYS A 123 6.73 -14.33 -7.32
C LYS A 123 6.59 -13.82 -8.75
N THR A 124 5.39 -13.71 -9.32
CA THR A 124 5.21 -13.30 -10.73
C THR A 124 4.88 -11.81 -10.91
N GLU A 125 5.01 -10.98 -9.87
CA GLU A 125 4.84 -9.53 -9.99
C GLU A 125 5.76 -8.92 -11.06
N THR A 126 5.20 -8.22 -12.05
CA THR A 126 5.93 -7.81 -13.26
C THR A 126 6.80 -6.54 -13.11
N ASP A 127 6.76 -5.84 -11.98
CA ASP A 127 7.55 -4.62 -11.73
C ASP A 127 8.57 -4.84 -10.61
N PHE A 128 9.66 -5.56 -10.88
CA PHE A 128 10.71 -5.88 -9.89
C PHE A 128 11.69 -4.73 -9.64
N SER A 129 11.19 -3.54 -9.32
CA SER A 129 12.00 -2.61 -8.54
C SER A 129 12.13 -3.14 -7.11
N GLY A 130 13.26 -2.91 -6.43
CA GLY A 130 13.41 -3.36 -5.02
C GLY A 130 12.36 -2.79 -4.06
N ASN A 131 11.71 -1.68 -4.43
CA ASN A 131 10.60 -1.12 -3.69
C ASN A 131 9.34 -1.99 -3.77
N SER A 132 9.09 -2.68 -4.89
CA SER A 132 7.90 -3.50 -5.07
C SER A 132 7.87 -4.67 -4.09
N GLU A 133 8.97 -5.41 -3.94
CA GLU A 133 9.04 -6.53 -2.99
C GLU A 133 8.75 -6.09 -1.55
N ILE A 134 9.35 -4.97 -1.13
CA ILE A 134 9.14 -4.38 0.21
C ILE A 134 7.67 -4.01 0.38
N LEU A 135 7.09 -3.27 -0.58
CA LEU A 135 5.71 -2.81 -0.51
C LEU A 135 4.70 -3.98 -0.55
N THR A 136 5.00 -5.07 -1.24
CA THR A 136 4.19 -6.30 -1.24
C THR A 136 4.15 -6.95 0.13
N ILE A 137 5.33 -7.17 0.74
CA ILE A 137 5.41 -7.74 2.10
C ILE A 137 4.69 -6.84 3.10
N TYR A 138 4.98 -5.54 3.11
CA TYR A 138 4.38 -4.64 4.09
C TYR A 138 2.92 -4.29 3.81
N SER A 139 2.42 -4.46 2.59
CA SER A 139 0.97 -4.46 2.30
C SER A 139 0.26 -5.57 3.07
N ILE A 140 0.81 -6.80 3.03
CA ILE A 140 0.27 -7.95 3.77
C ILE A 140 0.43 -7.73 5.28
N VAL A 141 1.64 -7.43 5.73
CA VAL A 141 1.98 -7.32 7.16
C VAL A 141 1.19 -6.20 7.82
N ASN A 142 1.16 -5.00 7.23
CA ASN A 142 0.45 -3.86 7.84
C ASN A 142 -1.06 -4.09 7.89
N SER A 143 -1.65 -4.75 6.88
CA SER A 143 -3.09 -5.03 6.87
C SER A 143 -3.48 -6.08 7.90
N LEU A 144 -2.69 -7.15 8.04
CA LEU A 144 -2.98 -8.20 9.03
C LEU A 144 -2.72 -7.76 10.47
N THR A 145 -1.76 -6.86 10.69
CA THR A 145 -1.46 -6.30 12.02
C THR A 145 -2.47 -5.24 12.48
N GLU A 146 -3.44 -4.85 11.65
CA GLU A 146 -4.63 -4.10 12.10
C GLU A 146 -5.52 -4.94 13.02
N LEU A 147 -5.44 -6.27 12.91
CA LEU A 147 -5.98 -7.18 13.91
C LEU A 147 -5.13 -7.04 15.17
N LYS A 148 -5.65 -6.35 16.20
CA LYS A 148 -4.91 -6.00 17.43
C LYS A 148 -4.24 -7.17 18.16
N THR A 149 -4.69 -8.40 17.92
CA THR A 149 -4.11 -9.61 18.50
C THR A 149 -2.85 -10.07 17.75
N VAL A 150 -2.69 -9.68 16.49
CA VAL A 150 -1.55 -9.98 15.62
C VAL A 150 -0.45 -8.95 15.83
N LYS A 151 0.73 -9.41 16.23
CA LYS A 151 1.94 -8.57 16.29
C LYS A 151 2.93 -8.89 15.20
N ASN A 152 2.91 -10.13 14.69
CA ASN A 152 3.87 -10.58 13.70
C ASN A 152 3.20 -11.38 12.58
N VAL A 153 3.83 -11.37 11.40
CA VAL A 153 3.40 -12.13 10.23
C VAL A 153 4.61 -12.83 9.63
N LYS A 154 4.48 -14.13 9.38
CA LYS A 154 5.47 -14.98 8.72
C LYS A 154 4.87 -15.45 7.39
N ILE A 155 5.59 -15.24 6.29
CA ILE A 155 5.12 -15.51 4.93
C ILE A 155 6.00 -16.61 4.35
N MET A 156 5.39 -17.62 3.74
CA MET A 156 6.03 -18.72 3.01
C MET A 156 5.43 -18.80 1.61
N ILE A 157 6.17 -19.43 0.69
CA ILE A 157 5.69 -19.67 -0.67
C ILE A 157 5.78 -21.16 -0.98
N ASP A 158 4.63 -21.78 -1.26
CA ASP A 158 4.49 -23.22 -1.47
C ASP A 158 5.19 -24.07 -0.38
N GLY A 159 5.07 -23.62 0.88
CA GLY A 159 5.66 -24.27 2.05
C GLY A 159 7.16 -24.03 2.24
N GLU A 160 7.82 -23.28 1.36
CA GLU A 160 9.24 -22.97 1.44
C GLU A 160 9.52 -21.57 1.99
N GLU A 161 10.55 -21.49 2.83
CA GLU A 161 11.24 -20.25 3.18
C GLU A 161 12.31 -19.94 2.12
N GLY A 162 12.65 -18.67 1.92
CA GLY A 162 13.62 -18.29 0.89
C GLY A 162 13.65 -16.79 0.66
N ILE A 163 13.76 -16.36 -0.59
CA ILE A 163 13.63 -14.95 -0.98
C ILE A 163 12.38 -14.82 -1.85
N LEU A 164 11.62 -13.73 -1.67
CA LEU A 164 10.43 -13.45 -2.49
C LEU A 164 10.81 -13.37 -3.97
N HIS A 165 11.74 -12.48 -4.32
CA HIS A 165 12.32 -12.45 -5.66
C HIS A 165 13.83 -12.13 -5.67
N ARG A 166 14.28 -10.97 -5.17
CA ARG A 166 15.71 -10.63 -5.03
C ARG A 166 16.09 -10.04 -3.68
N TYR A 167 15.19 -9.31 -3.02
CA TYR A 167 15.57 -8.48 -1.89
C TYR A 167 14.91 -8.87 -0.59
N MET A 168 13.68 -9.41 -0.63
CA MET A 168 12.91 -9.66 0.58
C MET A 168 13.03 -11.12 1.05
N PRO A 169 13.76 -11.38 2.15
CA PRO A 169 13.90 -12.73 2.68
C PRO A 169 12.63 -13.16 3.43
N LEU A 170 12.21 -14.41 3.31
CA LEU A 170 10.98 -14.98 3.86
C LEU A 170 11.22 -15.87 5.08
N ASP A 171 12.49 -16.12 5.41
CA ASP A 171 12.95 -16.77 6.65
C ASP A 171 12.62 -15.94 7.92
N ASN A 172 12.36 -14.65 7.76
CA ASN A 172 12.07 -13.74 8.86
C ASN A 172 10.58 -13.62 9.20
N THR A 173 10.30 -13.21 10.43
CA THR A 173 8.97 -12.78 10.84
C THR A 173 8.92 -11.25 10.82
N TYR A 174 7.87 -10.70 10.21
CA TYR A 174 7.71 -9.28 9.98
C TYR A 174 6.71 -8.65 10.96
N ARG A 175 7.02 -7.43 11.42
CA ARG A 175 6.14 -6.59 12.23
C ARG A 175 5.63 -5.42 11.40
N GLN A 176 4.57 -4.78 11.88
CA GLN A 176 4.03 -3.58 11.26
C GLN A 176 5.12 -2.51 11.04
N ASN A 177 5.16 -1.95 9.83
CA ASN A 177 6.00 -0.81 9.49
C ASN A 177 5.13 0.29 8.88
N LEU A 178 4.56 1.14 9.74
CA LEU A 178 3.73 2.28 9.31
C LEU A 178 4.54 3.41 8.68
N LYS A 179 5.88 3.36 8.70
CA LYS A 179 6.73 4.38 8.07
C LYS A 179 6.57 4.38 6.57
N LEU A 180 6.34 3.21 5.98
CA LEU A 180 6.10 3.05 4.56
C LEU A 180 4.76 3.65 4.13
N VAL A 181 3.92 4.12 5.06
CA VAL A 181 2.64 4.74 4.76
C VAL A 181 2.85 6.24 4.55
N HIS A 182 2.57 6.72 3.33
CA HIS A 182 2.77 8.11 2.90
C HIS A 182 4.21 8.66 2.91
N ASN A 183 5.24 7.84 3.24
CA ASN A 183 6.63 8.22 3.05
C ASN A 183 7.26 7.33 1.99
N SER A 184 7.82 7.93 0.94
CA SER A 184 8.54 7.19 -0.09
C SER A 184 9.70 6.42 0.53
N ILE A 185 9.94 5.20 0.05
CA ILE A 185 11.17 4.46 0.36
C ILE A 185 12.33 5.34 -0.12
N GLN A 186 13.00 6.00 0.82
CA GLN A 186 14.09 6.90 0.48
C GLN A 186 15.23 6.08 -0.10
N ASN A 187 15.70 6.51 -1.27
CA ASN A 187 16.89 5.91 -1.85
C ASN A 187 18.07 6.11 -0.86
N PRO A 188 18.84 5.06 -0.56
CA PRO A 188 20.03 5.15 0.29
C PRO A 188 20.93 6.35 0.03
N ILE A 189 21.14 6.69 -1.24
CA ILE A 189 21.98 7.82 -1.62
C ILE A 189 21.31 9.16 -1.40
N GLU A 190 20.00 9.24 -1.53
CA GLU A 190 19.28 10.47 -1.21
C GLU A 190 19.31 10.76 0.29
N VAL A 191 19.28 9.72 1.14
CA VAL A 191 19.49 9.85 2.58
C VAL A 191 20.90 10.40 2.87
N VAL A 192 21.94 9.88 2.21
CA VAL A 192 23.34 10.35 2.36
C VAL A 192 23.46 11.83 1.95
N LYS A 193 22.89 12.20 0.80
CA LYS A 193 22.88 13.59 0.32
C LYS A 193 22.15 14.52 1.29
N ASN A 194 20.98 14.09 1.79
CA ASN A 194 20.21 14.85 2.77
C ASN A 194 20.99 15.04 4.08
N TYR A 195 21.66 14.00 4.58
CA TYR A 195 22.51 14.10 5.76
C TYR A 195 23.60 15.17 5.58
N PHE A 196 24.39 15.12 4.50
CA PHE A 196 25.46 16.10 4.30
C PHE A 196 24.93 17.50 4.04
N SER A 197 23.79 17.64 3.36
CA SER A 197 23.09 18.92 3.19
C SER A 197 22.65 19.51 4.53
N PHE A 198 22.13 18.68 5.45
CA PHE A 198 21.78 19.12 6.80
C PHE A 198 23.01 19.55 7.61
N ILE A 199 24.13 18.83 7.49
CA ILE A 199 25.40 19.25 8.12
C ILE A 199 25.89 20.59 7.56
N GLU A 200 25.89 20.76 6.24
CA GLU A 200 26.36 22.00 5.58
C GLU A 200 25.48 23.20 5.91
N SER A 201 24.17 23.01 6.03
CA SER A 201 23.21 24.06 6.40
C SER A 201 23.15 24.36 7.90
N GLY A 202 23.87 23.61 8.74
CA GLY A 202 23.82 23.75 10.21
C GLY A 202 22.57 23.13 10.85
N SER A 203 21.79 22.36 10.10
CA SER A 203 20.58 21.64 10.53
C SER A 203 20.96 20.33 11.25
N TYR A 204 21.72 20.44 12.34
CA TYR A 204 22.32 19.27 13.00
C TYR A 204 21.30 18.33 13.64
N ARG A 205 20.10 18.81 13.97
CA ARG A 205 19.04 18.00 14.55
C ARG A 205 18.44 17.05 13.53
N GLU A 206 18.22 17.52 12.31
CA GLU A 206 17.72 16.76 11.17
C GLU A 206 18.76 15.71 10.76
N ALA A 207 20.05 16.11 10.71
CA ALA A 207 21.15 15.17 10.51
C ALA A 207 21.25 14.10 11.62
N TYR A 208 21.05 14.49 12.87
CA TYR A 208 21.02 13.57 14.02
C TYR A 208 19.85 12.60 13.93
N ASP A 209 18.67 13.06 13.54
CA ASP A 209 17.48 12.22 13.37
C ASP A 209 17.70 11.17 12.25
N LEU A 210 18.44 11.50 11.18
CA LEU A 210 18.85 10.52 10.15
C LEU A 210 19.80 9.43 10.68
N ILE A 211 20.57 9.69 11.74
CA ILE A 211 21.52 8.72 12.33
C ILE A 211 20.86 7.90 13.45
N TYR A 212 20.07 8.55 14.31
CA TYR A 212 19.70 8.02 15.63
C TYR A 212 18.19 7.91 15.86
N LYS A 213 17.35 8.50 15.00
CA LYS A 213 15.91 8.24 14.98
C LYS A 213 15.54 7.40 13.75
N PRO A 214 15.76 6.07 13.79
CA PRO A 214 15.36 5.17 12.71
C PRO A 214 13.85 5.13 12.49
N ALA A 215 13.03 5.85 13.27
CA ALA A 215 11.58 5.81 13.16
C ALA A 215 11.02 6.27 11.80
N HIS A 216 11.81 6.90 10.91
CA HIS A 216 11.33 7.39 9.61
C HIS A 216 12.23 7.10 8.40
N ILE A 217 13.42 6.49 8.57
CA ILE A 217 14.36 6.19 7.48
C ILE A 217 14.83 4.74 7.61
N ASP A 218 14.53 3.90 6.62
CA ASP A 218 14.93 2.48 6.55
C ASP A 218 16.36 2.33 5.97
N LEU A 219 17.29 3.17 6.47
CA LEU A 219 18.70 3.13 6.12
C LEU A 219 19.59 3.21 7.36
N ASP A 220 20.44 2.22 7.59
CA ASP A 220 21.43 2.25 8.67
C ASP A 220 22.66 3.07 8.24
N TYR A 221 22.48 4.40 8.19
CA TYR A 221 23.52 5.36 7.82
C TYR A 221 24.61 5.49 8.91
N SER A 222 24.32 5.04 10.13
CA SER A 222 25.23 5.16 11.27
C SER A 222 26.61 4.61 10.95
N MET A 223 26.69 3.51 10.19
CA MET A 223 27.95 2.89 9.83
C MET A 223 28.78 3.72 8.84
N PHE A 224 28.15 4.35 7.84
CA PHE A 224 28.86 5.25 6.92
C PHE A 224 29.34 6.51 7.64
N TYR A 225 28.52 7.08 8.53
CA TYR A 225 28.95 8.18 9.40
C TYR A 225 30.18 7.78 10.24
N HIS A 226 30.11 6.63 10.91
CA HIS A 226 31.21 6.14 11.74
C HIS A 226 32.48 5.90 10.92
N TYR A 227 32.34 5.35 9.72
CA TYR A 227 33.45 5.16 8.79
C TYR A 227 34.12 6.49 8.39
N GLN A 228 33.33 7.50 7.98
CA GLN A 228 33.86 8.82 7.61
C GLN A 228 34.49 9.55 8.80
N LYS A 229 33.89 9.42 9.99
CA LYS A 229 34.42 9.97 11.24
C LYS A 229 35.78 9.37 11.59
N GLN A 230 35.96 8.05 11.43
CA GLN A 230 37.26 7.40 11.65
C GLN A 230 38.35 7.92 10.71
N ARG A 231 37.97 8.30 9.48
CA ARG A 231 38.88 8.91 8.48
C ARG A 231 39.08 10.42 8.66
N ASN A 232 38.52 11.01 9.71
CA ASN A 232 38.56 12.44 9.99
C ASN A 232 38.01 13.29 8.82
N ILE A 233 36.99 12.79 8.12
CA ILE A 233 36.32 13.50 7.02
C ILE A 233 35.14 14.29 7.56
N TYR A 234 35.10 15.60 7.30
CA TYR A 234 34.00 16.48 7.74
C TYR A 234 33.17 17.07 6.60
N LYS A 235 33.65 17.01 5.35
CA LYS A 235 32.84 17.37 4.18
C LYS A 235 32.94 16.27 3.13
N PHE A 236 31.79 15.89 2.58
CA PHE A 236 31.67 14.87 1.55
C PHE A 236 30.68 15.37 0.50
N ASN A 237 31.12 15.57 -0.73
CA ASN A 237 30.31 16.10 -1.81
C ASN A 237 30.16 15.04 -2.90
N ILE A 238 28.95 14.54 -3.10
CA ILE A 238 28.62 13.61 -4.18
C ILE A 238 28.29 14.43 -5.43
N TYR A 239 28.99 14.16 -6.53
CA TYR A 239 28.78 14.80 -7.82
C TYR A 239 27.77 14.03 -8.66
N THR A 240 28.00 12.72 -8.80
CA THR A 240 27.16 11.81 -9.56
C THR A 240 27.07 10.48 -8.83
N TYR A 241 26.00 9.74 -9.11
CA TYR A 241 25.85 8.38 -8.63
C TYR A 241 25.09 7.54 -9.65
N GLU A 242 25.45 6.27 -9.71
CA GLU A 242 24.71 5.25 -10.45
C GLU A 242 24.40 4.08 -9.52
N MET A 243 23.21 3.51 -9.68
CA MET A 243 22.78 2.35 -8.91
C MET A 243 22.52 1.18 -9.84
N THR A 244 23.15 0.05 -9.54
CA THR A 244 22.97 -1.20 -10.27
C THR A 244 22.53 -2.29 -9.30
N ASP A 245 21.56 -3.08 -9.75
CA ASP A 245 21.05 -4.22 -9.01
C ASP A 245 21.99 -5.43 -9.20
N GLU A 246 22.41 -6.06 -8.10
CA GLU A 246 23.10 -7.35 -8.07
C GLU A 246 22.23 -8.39 -7.34
N GLU A 247 22.59 -9.67 -7.42
CA GLU A 247 21.75 -10.82 -7.02
C GLU A 247 21.17 -10.68 -5.60
N ASP A 248 22.00 -10.31 -4.62
CA ASP A 248 21.62 -10.10 -3.21
C ASP A 248 21.98 -8.69 -2.67
N SER A 249 22.34 -7.74 -3.55
CA SER A 249 22.82 -6.42 -3.12
C SER A 249 22.52 -5.31 -4.14
N LYS A 250 22.60 -4.05 -3.70
CA LYS A 250 22.65 -2.90 -4.59
C LYS A 250 24.04 -2.32 -4.58
N VAL A 251 24.61 -2.09 -5.75
CA VAL A 251 25.89 -1.39 -5.88
C VAL A 251 25.63 0.05 -6.23
N VAL A 252 26.19 0.94 -5.44
CA VAL A 252 26.23 2.36 -5.75
C VAL A 252 27.62 2.71 -6.24
N THR A 253 27.71 3.17 -7.48
CA THR A 253 28.93 3.76 -8.03
C THR A 253 28.85 5.27 -7.84
N LEU A 254 29.84 5.87 -7.17
CA LEU A 254 29.87 7.29 -6.82
C LEU A 254 31.05 8.01 -7.50
N GLU A 255 30.79 9.24 -7.93
CA GLU A 255 31.82 10.27 -8.08
C GLU A 255 31.65 11.30 -6.97
N TYR A 256 32.71 11.54 -6.19
CA TYR A 256 32.63 12.42 -5.03
C TYR A 256 33.96 13.12 -4.73
N SER A 257 33.90 14.15 -3.88
CA SER A 257 35.07 14.67 -3.18
C SER A 257 34.88 14.63 -1.68
N GLU A 258 35.97 14.54 -0.95
CA GLU A 258 35.98 14.66 0.50
C GLU A 258 36.99 15.71 0.95
N ILE A 259 36.74 16.30 2.12
CA ILE A 259 37.68 17.20 2.80
C ILE A 259 37.98 16.60 4.18
N ASP A 260 39.26 16.35 4.42
CA ASP A 260 39.76 15.85 5.69
C ASP A 260 39.94 16.97 6.74
N GLY A 261 40.17 16.57 7.99
CA GLY A 261 40.43 17.43 9.15
C GLY A 261 41.48 18.54 8.94
N LEU A 262 42.34 18.41 7.94
CA LEU A 262 43.41 19.35 7.61
C LEU A 262 43.02 20.31 6.46
N GLY A 263 41.83 20.16 5.90
CA GLY A 263 41.36 20.93 4.75
C GLY A 263 41.85 20.40 3.41
N LYS A 264 42.53 19.24 3.37
CA LYS A 264 42.94 18.62 2.11
C LYS A 264 41.71 18.04 1.43
N ARG A 265 41.56 18.36 0.14
CA ARG A 265 40.51 17.82 -0.71
C ARG A 265 41.03 16.66 -1.56
N SER A 266 40.31 15.56 -1.55
CA SER A 266 40.54 14.40 -2.42
C SER A 266 39.33 14.15 -3.32
N TYR A 267 39.55 13.67 -4.53
CA TYR A 267 38.52 13.37 -5.53
C TYR A 267 38.54 11.89 -5.88
N TYR A 268 37.35 11.32 -6.01
CA TYR A 268 37.16 9.91 -6.27
C TYR A 268 36.16 9.73 -7.40
N SER A 269 36.47 8.83 -8.32
CA SER A 269 35.59 8.44 -9.43
C SER A 269 35.38 6.92 -9.39
N ASN A 270 34.20 6.49 -9.85
CA ASN A 270 33.79 5.09 -9.95
C ASN A 270 33.93 4.27 -8.66
N GLN A 271 33.73 4.90 -7.50
CA GLN A 271 33.84 4.20 -6.21
C GLN A 271 32.57 3.43 -5.91
N LYS A 272 32.73 2.15 -5.59
CA LYS A 272 31.60 1.24 -5.35
C LYS A 272 31.34 1.07 -3.86
N PHE A 273 30.08 1.26 -3.48
CA PHE A 273 29.55 0.97 -2.16
C PHE A 273 28.46 -0.10 -2.31
N TYR A 274 28.56 -1.14 -1.50
CA TYR A 274 27.60 -2.24 -1.52
C TYR A 274 26.53 -1.99 -0.47
N LEU A 275 25.27 -2.23 -0.83
CA LEU A 275 24.13 -2.10 0.06
C LEU A 275 23.45 -3.46 0.15
N LYS A 276 23.25 -3.97 1.36
CA LYS A 276 22.47 -5.20 1.61
C LYS A 276 21.20 -4.86 2.38
N ASN A 277 20.09 -5.47 2.01
CA ASN A 277 18.84 -5.31 2.74
C ASN A 277 18.80 -6.30 3.91
N TYR A 278 18.65 -5.78 5.13
CA TYR A 278 18.47 -6.55 6.35
C TYR A 278 17.12 -6.17 6.95
N TYR A 279 16.14 -7.09 6.89
CA TYR A 279 14.80 -6.91 7.48
C TYR A 279 14.03 -5.68 6.96
N GLY A 280 14.19 -5.32 5.68
CA GLY A 280 13.58 -4.13 5.07
C GLY A 280 14.47 -2.88 5.15
N GLU A 281 15.57 -2.91 5.91
CA GLU A 281 16.52 -1.80 6.02
C GLU A 281 17.73 -2.01 5.10
N TRP A 282 18.01 -1.03 4.22
CA TRP A 282 19.23 -1.08 3.41
C TRP A 282 20.43 -0.59 4.23
N LYS A 283 21.47 -1.41 4.30
CA LYS A 283 22.70 -1.11 5.05
C LYS A 283 23.89 -1.11 4.11
N ILE A 284 24.73 -0.08 4.20
CA ILE A 284 26.03 -0.08 3.49
C ILE A 284 26.86 -1.21 4.08
N VAL A 285 27.56 -1.99 3.26
CA VAL A 285 28.46 -3.05 3.69
C VAL A 285 29.84 -2.71 3.19
N PHE A 286 30.79 -2.63 4.11
CA PHE A 286 32.20 -2.37 3.83
C PHE A 286 32.94 -3.70 3.85
N ASP A 287 32.71 -4.55 2.84
CA ASP A 287 33.40 -5.84 2.73
C ASP A 287 34.92 -5.59 2.54
N ASN A 288 35.71 -5.97 3.56
CA ASN A 288 37.17 -5.85 3.67
C ASN A 288 37.78 -4.44 3.56
N ILE A 289 38.04 -3.87 4.74
CA ILE A 289 38.80 -2.63 5.03
C ILE A 289 40.22 -2.62 4.40
N SER A 290 40.69 -3.73 3.83
CA SER A 290 42.03 -3.90 3.25
C SER A 290 42.19 -3.51 1.77
N ASN A 291 41.12 -3.42 0.97
CA ASN A 291 41.26 -3.23 -0.48
C ASN A 291 41.10 -1.77 -0.97
N ILE A 292 40.51 -0.87 -0.19
CA ILE A 292 40.39 0.55 -0.58
C ILE A 292 41.72 1.29 -0.38
N ALA A 293 42.60 0.80 0.50
CA ALA A 293 43.95 1.35 0.70
C ALA A 293 44.91 1.14 -0.50
N ASN A 294 44.53 0.32 -1.50
CA ASN A 294 45.38 0.00 -2.65
C ASN A 294 44.96 0.71 -3.95
N ALA A 295 43.96 1.60 -3.94
CA ALA A 295 43.57 2.39 -5.11
C ALA A 295 44.37 3.71 -5.26
N GLU A 296 45.27 4.02 -4.32
CA GLU A 296 46.27 5.08 -4.45
C GLU A 296 47.68 4.49 -4.61
N ARG A 297 47.97 3.97 -5.81
CA ARG A 297 49.31 3.94 -6.41
C ARG A 297 49.23 4.15 -7.91
#